data_AF-A0AB73Q5Z8-F1
#
_entry.id   AF-A0AB73Q5Z8-F1
#
_cell.length_a   1.000
_cell.length_b   1.000
_cell.length_c   1.000
_cell.angle_alpha   90.00
_cell.angle_beta   90.00
_cell.angle_gamma   90.00
#
_symmetry.space_group_name_H-M   'P 1'
#
loop_
_entity.id
_entity.type
_entity.pdbx_description
1 polymer ?
#
loop_
_entity_poly.entity_id
_entity_poly.type
_entity_poly.pdbx_seq_one_letter_code
_entity_poly.pdbx_strand_id
1 'polypeptide(L)' 'MSYSFKKMRDLSGLKWENGTPPSFHEICSLAAQLYKAQNMNAKDILGHKSQSQTDRYIDTRGKEWTIATAL' A
#
# COMPACT_ATOMS: atom_id res chain seq x y z
N MET A 1 3.97 -14.83 6.84
CA MET A 1 2.59 -14.43 6.47
C MET A 1 1.66 -14.62 7.65
N SER A 2 0.83 -13.63 7.98
CA SER A 2 -0.15 -13.75 9.08
C SER A 2 -1.32 -14.65 8.66
N TYR A 3 -1.49 -15.78 9.36
CA TYR A 3 -2.53 -16.76 9.06
C TYR A 3 -3.94 -16.21 9.30
N SER A 4 -4.15 -15.53 10.43
CA SER A 4 -5.46 -14.95 10.77
C SER A 4 -5.89 -13.90 9.77
N PHE A 5 -4.99 -13.02 9.31
CA PHE A 5 -5.31 -12.05 8.27
C PHE A 5 -5.68 -12.73 6.95
N LYS A 6 -4.92 -13.76 6.53
CA LYS A 6 -5.27 -14.55 5.34
C LYS A 6 -6.69 -15.11 5.44
N LYS A 7 -7.04 -15.74 6.57
CA LYS A 7 -8.38 -16.29 6.80
C LYS A 7 -9.46 -15.21 6.67
N MET A 8 -9.26 -14.04 7.29
CA MET A 8 -10.23 -12.93 7.22
C MET A 8 -10.35 -12.35 5.81
N ARG A 9 -9.22 -12.20 5.10
CA ARG A 9 -9.21 -11.78 3.70
C ARG A 9 -9.98 -12.74 2.82
N ASP A 10 -9.76 -14.05 2.97
CA ASP A 10 -10.45 -15.07 2.17
C ASP A 10 -11.96 -15.09 2.49
N LEU A 11 -12.36 -14.83 3.74
CA LEU A 11 -13.76 -14.68 4.16
C LEU A 11 -14.43 -13.40 3.65
N SER A 12 -13.68 -12.36 3.27
CA SER A 12 -14.24 -11.10 2.76
C SER A 12 -14.96 -11.26 1.41
N GLY A 13 -14.71 -12.36 0.69
CA GLY A 13 -15.30 -12.61 -0.63
C GLY A 13 -14.73 -11.74 -1.76
N LEU A 14 -13.82 -10.81 -1.46
CA LEU A 14 -13.13 -10.00 -2.46
C LEU A 14 -12.39 -10.89 -3.47
N LYS A 15 -12.20 -10.37 -4.68
CA LYS A 15 -11.47 -11.03 -5.76
C LYS A 15 -10.30 -10.15 -6.18
N TRP A 16 -9.22 -10.79 -6.61
CA TRP A 16 -8.01 -10.12 -7.07
C TRP A 16 -7.76 -10.62 -8.48
N GLU A 17 -7.87 -9.72 -9.45
CA GLU A 17 -7.85 -10.10 -10.87
C GLU A 17 -6.47 -10.61 -11.29
N ASN A 18 -5.40 -10.01 -10.78
CA ASN A 18 -4.02 -10.33 -11.15
C ASN A 18 -3.10 -10.53 -9.93
N GLY A 19 -2.32 -11.60 -9.96
CA GLY A 19 -1.22 -11.86 -9.04
C GLY A 19 -1.61 -12.41 -7.66
N THR A 20 -0.68 -12.30 -6.71
CA THR A 20 -0.86 -12.81 -5.34
C THR A 20 -1.74 -11.86 -4.52
N PRO A 21 -2.80 -12.34 -3.84
CA PRO A 21 -3.65 -11.49 -3.00
C PRO A 21 -2.86 -10.79 -1.88
N PRO A 22 -3.26 -9.58 -1.48
CA PRO A 22 -2.53 -8.74 -0.53
C PRO A 22 -2.38 -9.45 0.81
N SER A 23 -1.21 -9.26 1.42
CA SER A 23 -0.91 -9.78 2.74
C SER A 23 -1.14 -8.74 3.82
N PHE A 24 -1.00 -9.14 5.09
CA PHE A 24 -1.04 -8.20 6.21
C PHE A 24 0.01 -7.09 6.08
N HIS A 25 1.17 -7.36 5.48
CA HIS A 25 2.24 -6.36 5.28
C HIS A 25 1.80 -5.20 4.37
N GLU A 26 0.84 -5.44 3.48
CA GLU A 26 0.35 -4.39 2.57
C GLU A 26 -0.44 -3.29 3.31
N ILE A 27 -0.80 -3.48 4.59
CA ILE A 27 -1.35 -2.42 5.43
C ILE A 27 -0.34 -1.28 5.61
N CYS A 28 0.96 -1.58 5.70
CA CYS A 28 2.00 -0.54 5.77
C CYS A 28 2.07 0.26 4.46
N SER A 29 1.88 -0.39 3.31
CA SER A 29 1.83 0.29 2.01
C SER A 29 0.62 1.23 1.93
N LEU A 30 -0.55 0.73 2.34
CA LEU A 30 -1.76 1.54 2.42
C LEU A 30 -1.58 2.75 3.37
N ALA A 31 -1.01 2.53 4.56
CA ALA A 31 -0.73 3.60 5.50
C ALA A 31 0.22 4.66 4.90
N ALA A 32 1.29 4.24 4.22
CA ALA A 32 2.21 5.15 3.54
C ALA A 32 1.50 6.06 2.52
N GLN A 33 0.60 5.48 1.72
CA GLN A 33 -0.19 6.20 0.72
C GLN A 33 -1.13 7.22 1.39
N LEU A 34 -1.83 6.82 2.46
CA LEU A 34 -2.74 7.70 3.20
C LEU A 34 -2.00 8.85 3.89
N TYR A 35 -0.85 8.59 4.51
CA TYR A 35 -0.02 9.64 5.11
C TYR A 35 0.47 10.63 4.06
N LYS A 36 0.93 10.15 2.90
CA LYS A 36 1.32 11.03 1.79
C LYS A 36 0.14 11.88 1.30
N ALA A 37 -1.04 11.28 1.11
CA ALA A 37 -2.25 11.99 0.68
C ALA A 37 -2.68 13.09 1.66
N GLN A 38 -2.37 12.92 2.95
CA GLN A 38 -2.60 13.92 4.02
C GLN A 38 -1.42 14.89 4.20
N ASN A 39 -0.46 14.92 3.27
CA ASN A 39 0.77 15.73 3.33
C ASN A 39 1.65 15.47 4.57
N MET A 40 1.55 14.28 5.17
CA MET A 40 2.39 13.87 6.30
C MET A 40 3.69 13.21 5.80
N ASN A 41 4.74 13.29 6.63
CA ASN A 41 6.02 12.67 6.32
C ASN A 41 5.97 11.15 6.59
N ALA A 42 5.50 10.40 5.59
CA ALA A 42 5.37 8.95 5.66
C ALA A 42 6.70 8.24 5.98
N LYS A 43 7.84 8.76 5.50
CA LYS A 43 9.16 8.14 5.73
C LYS A 43 9.51 8.12 7.21
N ASP A 44 9.30 9.23 7.91
CA ASP A 44 9.58 9.34 9.33
C ASP A 44 8.59 8.52 10.16
N ILE A 45 7.31 8.52 9.80
CA ILE A 45 6.26 7.73 10.48
C ILE A 45 6.53 6.22 10.37
N LEU A 46 6.95 5.76 9.19
CA LEU A 46 7.29 4.35 8.95
C LEU A 46 8.68 3.98 9.48
N GLY A 47 9.48 4.95 9.95
CA GLY A 47 10.82 4.72 10.45
C GLY A 47 11.82 4.28 9.37
N HIS A 48 11.57 4.62 8.10
CA HIS A 48 12.47 4.26 7.00
C HIS A 48 13.68 5.18 6.94
N LYS A 49 14.87 4.59 6.73
CA LYS A 49 16.12 5.37 6.63
C LYS A 49 16.20 6.22 5.36
N SER A 50 15.64 5.72 4.25
CA SER A 50 15.70 6.40 2.95
C SER A 50 14.32 6.58 2.34
N GLN A 51 14.16 7.68 1.61
CA GLN A 51 12.91 7.98 0.90
C GLN A 51 12.59 6.88 -0.13
N SER A 52 13.61 6.34 -0.81
CA SER A 52 13.47 5.25 -1.77
C SER A 52 12.86 3.95 -1.20
N GLN A 53 12.93 3.73 0.11
CA GLN A 53 12.19 2.64 0.74
C GLN A 53 10.71 2.98 0.80
N THR A 54 10.36 4.16 1.32
CA THR A 54 8.98 4.66 1.41
C THR A 54 8.31 4.78 0.05
N ASP A 55 9.05 5.17 -1.00
CA ASP A 55 8.51 5.29 -2.35
C ASP A 55 7.97 3.93 -2.87
N ARG A 56 8.60 2.81 -2.50
CA ARG A 56 8.09 1.46 -2.83
C ARG A 56 6.79 1.09 -2.12
N TYR A 57 6.52 1.69 -0.96
CA TYR A 57 5.27 1.51 -0.22
C TYR A 57 4.18 2.44 -0.76
N ILE A 58 4.56 3.62 -1.26
CA ILE A 58 3.66 4.59 -1.89
C ILE A 58 3.21 4.13 -3.29
N ASP A 59 4.06 3.41 -4.02
CA ASP A 59 3.76 2.88 -5.35
C ASP A 59 2.48 2.02 -5.34
N THR A 60 1.49 2.42 -6.13
CA THR A 60 0.18 1.75 -6.26
C THR A 60 0.24 0.53 -7.18
N ARG A 61 1.37 0.31 -7.88
CA ARG A 61 1.63 -0.85 -8.74
C ARG A 61 0.55 -1.03 -9.81
N GLY A 62 0.07 0.08 -10.36
CA GLY A 62 -0.95 0.11 -11.42
C GLY A 62 -2.37 -0.22 -10.95
N LYS A 63 -2.62 -0.27 -9.63
CA LYS A 63 -3.96 -0.55 -9.08
C LYS A 63 -4.85 0.68 -8.97
N GLU A 64 -4.28 1.87 -9.13
CA GLU A 64 -4.97 3.15 -9.00
C GLU A 64 -4.68 4.05 -10.20
N TRP A 65 -5.64 4.93 -10.51
CA TRP A 65 -5.46 5.96 -11.53
C TRP A 65 -4.57 7.09 -11.01
N THR A 66 -3.64 7.55 -11.84
CA THR A 66 -2.85 8.75 -11.55
C THR A 66 -3.42 9.92 -12.34
N ILE A 67 -3.65 11.06 -11.68
CA ILE A 67 -4.08 12.28 -12.36
C ILE A 67 -2.93 12.77 -13.24
N ALA A 68 -3.11 12.71 -14.56
CA ALA A 68 -2.19 13.31 -15.49
C ALA A 68 -2.56 14.79 -15.65
N THR A 69 -1.80 15.69 -15.03
CA THR A 69 -1.89 17.11 -15.34
C THR A 69 -1.16 17.34 -16.66
N ALA A 70 -1.90 17.62 -17.73
CA ALA A 70 -1.30 18.13 -18.97
C ALA A 70 -0.80 19.55 -18.71
N LEU A 71 0.49 19.78 -18.98
CA LEU A 71 1.10 21.12 -18.97
C LEU A 71 0.72 21.87 -20.25
#